data_AF-A0A923SDQ6-F1
#
_entry.id   AF-A0A923SDQ6-F1
#
_cell.length_a   1.000
_cell.length_b   1.000
_cell.length_c   1.000
_cell.angle_alpha   90.00
_cell.angle_beta   90.00
_cell.angle_gamma   90.00
#
_symmetry.space_group_name_H-M   'P 1'
#
loop_
_entity.id
_entity.type
_entity.pdbx_description
1 polymer ?
#
loop_
_entity_poly.entity_id
_entity_poly.type
_entity_poly.pdbx_seq_one_letter_code
_entity_poly.pdbx_strand_id
1 'polypeptide(L)'
;MDDEIAALRKEVEHLIAMHTASYVTLTSLVATHPHPEHFQLHLITALEGVLGSERLAKWTDDQKQIVRRVVETFQNVKPAPMIDPLKAALGDRDPREQGR
;
A
#
# COMPACT_ATOMS: atom_id res chain seq x y z
N MET A 1 22.25 -4.13 -30.08
CA MET A 1 20.94 -3.45 -30.24
C MET A 1 19.80 -4.32 -29.75
N ASP A 2 19.52 -5.50 -30.33
CA ASP A 2 18.42 -6.36 -29.86
C ASP A 2 18.66 -6.93 -28.44
N ASP A 3 19.89 -7.36 -28.13
CA ASP A 3 20.26 -7.85 -26.80
C ASP A 3 20.20 -6.75 -25.72
N GLU A 4 20.52 -5.51 -26.08
CA GLU A 4 20.45 -4.35 -25.17
C GLU A 4 18.99 -3.96 -24.89
N ILE A 5 18.12 -4.02 -25.91
CA ILE A 5 16.67 -3.82 -25.76
C ILE A 5 16.08 -4.92 -24.88
N ALA A 6 16.50 -6.18 -25.07
CA ALA A 6 16.05 -7.30 -24.24
C ALA A 6 16.50 -7.13 -22.77
N ALA A 7 17.74 -6.70 -22.54
CA ALA A 7 18.25 -6.40 -21.20
C ALA A 7 17.46 -5.27 -20.54
N LEU A 8 17.21 -4.17 -21.25
CA LEU A 8 16.43 -3.04 -20.74
C LEU A 8 14.99 -3.44 -20.40
N ARG A 9 14.35 -4.27 -21.24
CA ARG A 9 13.00 -4.80 -20.96
C ARG A 9 12.98 -5.61 -19.67
N LYS A 10 13.96 -6.51 -19.49
CA LYS A 10 14.08 -7.32 -18.28
C LYS A 10 14.30 -6.47 -17.03
N GLU A 11 15.09 -5.41 -17.13
CA GLU A 11 15.30 -4.46 -16.03
C GLU A 11 14.00 -3.70 -15.69
N VAL A 12 13.26 -3.23 -16.69
CA VAL A 12 11.95 -2.60 -16.51
C VAL A 12 10.96 -3.57 -15.86
N GLU A 13 10.89 -4.82 -16.31
CA GLU A 13 10.06 -5.87 -15.70
C GLU A 13 10.43 -6.08 -14.23
N HIS A 14 11.71 -6.09 -13.89
CA HIS A 14 12.18 -6.22 -12.52
C HIS A 14 11.79 -5.02 -11.66
N LEU A 15 11.92 -3.80 -12.19
CA LEU A 15 11.48 -2.58 -11.52
C LEU A 15 9.97 -2.58 -11.28
N ILE A 16 9.18 -3.03 -12.25
CA ILE A 16 7.72 -3.20 -12.11
C ILE A 16 7.42 -4.20 -10.99
N ALA A 17 8.06 -5.38 -10.99
CA ALA A 17 7.84 -6.40 -9.98
C ALA A 17 8.18 -5.91 -8.56
N MET A 18 9.32 -5.23 -8.38
CA MET A 18 9.70 -4.64 -7.10
C MET A 18 8.72 -3.55 -6.65
N HIS A 19 8.26 -2.72 -7.58
CA HIS A 19 7.28 -1.68 -7.29
C HIS A 19 5.94 -2.29 -6.87
N THR A 20 5.46 -3.32 -7.56
CA THR A 20 4.24 -4.06 -7.20
C THR A 20 4.36 -4.71 -5.82
N ALA A 21 5.48 -5.37 -5.51
CA ALA A 21 5.70 -5.98 -4.20
C ALA A 21 5.69 -4.94 -3.06
N SER A 22 6.36 -3.81 -3.28
CA SER A 22 6.37 -2.68 -2.34
C SER A 22 4.97 -2.10 -2.14
N TYR A 23 4.23 -1.94 -3.24
CA TYR A 23 2.86 -1.43 -3.21
C TYR A 23 1.91 -2.35 -2.43
N VAL A 24 1.98 -3.66 -2.64
CA VAL A 24 1.19 -4.66 -1.87
C VAL A 24 1.53 -4.60 -0.39
N THR A 25 2.83 -4.53 -0.05
CA THR A 25 3.30 -4.47 1.34
C THR A 25 2.78 -3.22 2.04
N LEU A 26 2.93 -2.05 1.42
CA LEU A 26 2.44 -0.79 1.97
C LEU A 26 0.92 -0.80 2.11
N THR A 27 0.19 -1.28 1.11
CA THR A 27 -1.27 -1.41 1.16
C THR A 27 -1.70 -2.31 2.33
N SER A 28 -1.02 -3.44 2.54
CA SER A 28 -1.31 -4.35 3.65
C SER A 28 -1.05 -3.68 5.01
N LEU A 29 0.05 -2.93 5.14
CA LEU A 29 0.34 -2.16 6.36
C LEU A 29 -0.72 -1.09 6.63
N VAL A 30 -1.16 -0.36 5.60
CA VAL A 30 -2.24 0.64 5.73
C VAL A 30 -3.53 -0.04 6.20
N ALA A 31 -3.91 -1.14 5.54
CA ALA A 31 -5.15 -1.85 5.80
C ALA A 31 -5.20 -2.49 7.21
N THR A 32 -4.04 -2.81 7.78
CA THR A 32 -3.93 -3.48 9.09
C THR A 32 -3.45 -2.55 10.20
N HIS A 33 -3.26 -1.25 9.92
CA HIS A 33 -2.81 -0.28 10.91
C HIS A 33 -3.83 -0.13 12.05
N PRO A 34 -3.42 -0.12 13.34
CA PRO A 34 -4.34 -0.02 14.47
C PRO A 34 -5.12 1.31 14.53
N HIS A 35 -4.58 2.36 13.91
CA HIS A 35 -5.20 3.69 13.81
C HIS A 35 -5.15 4.19 12.36
N PRO A 36 -6.02 3.69 11.47
CA PRO A 36 -5.92 3.94 10.03
C PRO A 36 -6.10 5.42 9.66
N GLU A 37 -6.99 6.14 10.36
CA GLU A 37 -7.23 7.57 10.13
C GLU A 37 -5.98 8.42 10.45
N HIS A 38 -5.31 8.14 11.57
CA HIS A 38 -4.07 8.84 11.95
C HIS A 38 -2.96 8.55 10.95
N PHE A 39 -2.87 7.30 10.49
CA PHE A 39 -1.89 6.91 9.48
C PHE A 39 -2.14 7.61 8.13
N GLN A 40 -3.40 7.71 7.70
CA GLN A 40 -3.77 8.47 6.50
C GLN A 40 -3.39 9.96 6.62
N LEU A 41 -3.62 10.59 7.77
CA LEU A 41 -3.18 11.98 8.02
C LEU A 41 -1.66 12.11 7.90
N HIS A 42 -0.89 11.19 8.48
CA HIS A 42 0.57 11.18 8.34
C HIS A 42 1.03 11.02 6.89
N LEU A 43 0.36 10.17 6.09
CA LEU A 43 0.66 10.02 4.67
C LEU A 43 0.40 11.32 3.89
N ILE A 44 -0.70 12.02 4.17
CA ILE A 44 -1.01 13.32 3.57
C ILE A 44 0.07 14.34 3.93
N THR A 45 0.41 14.47 5.22
CA THR A 45 1.43 15.41 5.68
C THR A 45 2.80 15.10 5.06
N ALA A 46 3.16 13.83 4.96
CA ALA A 46 4.40 13.41 4.32
C ALA A 46 4.41 13.74 2.82
N LEU A 47 3.29 13.53 2.10
CA LEU A 47 3.17 13.90 0.69
C LEU A 47 3.35 15.40 0.49
N GLU A 48 2.65 16.23 1.27
CA GLU A 48 2.76 17.68 1.17
C GLU A 48 4.17 18.17 1.53
N GLY A 49 4.81 17.58 2.55
CA GLY A 49 6.20 17.89 2.89
C GLY A 49 7.19 17.52 1.79
N VAL A 50 6.98 16.38 1.13
CA VAL A 50 7.80 15.93 0.00
C VAL A 50 7.59 16.84 -1.21
N LEU A 51 6.34 17.11 -1.60
CA LEU A 51 5.98 17.97 -2.74
C LEU A 51 6.41 19.43 -2.55
N GLY A 52 6.38 19.93 -1.33
CA GLY A 52 6.88 21.26 -0.97
C GLY A 52 8.39 21.35 -0.78
N SER A 53 9.12 20.22 -0.80
CA SER A 53 10.57 20.22 -0.56
C SER A 53 11.37 20.69 -1.77
N GLU A 54 12.48 21.40 -1.53
CA GLU A 54 13.44 21.77 -2.57
C GLU A 54 14.03 20.56 -3.31
N ARG A 55 14.02 19.38 -2.66
CA ARG A 55 14.50 18.13 -3.24
C ARG A 55 13.65 17.67 -4.43
N LEU A 56 12.38 18.05 -4.45
CA LEU A 56 11.45 17.79 -5.56
C LEU A 56 11.34 18.95 -6.56
N ALA A 57 11.99 20.10 -6.32
CA ALA A 57 11.99 21.22 -7.27
C ALA A 57 12.56 20.82 -8.63
N LYS A 58 13.45 19.81 -8.66
CA LYS A 58 14.09 19.28 -9.89
C LYS A 58 13.24 18.26 -10.64
N TRP A 59 12.13 17.79 -10.06
CA TRP A 59 11.28 16.80 -10.70
C TRP A 59 10.33 17.47 -11.68
N THR A 60 10.03 16.74 -12.76
CA THR A 60 9.02 17.16 -13.72
C THR A 60 7.64 17.10 -13.08
N ASP A 61 6.69 17.84 -13.65
CA ASP A 61 5.32 17.82 -13.16
C ASP A 61 4.69 16.43 -13.28
N ASP A 62 5.04 15.68 -14.33
CA ASP A 62 4.61 14.28 -14.49
C ASP A 62 5.10 13.39 -13.33
N GLN A 63 6.37 13.53 -12.91
CA GLN A 63 6.92 12.75 -11.80
C GLN A 63 6.21 13.08 -10.48
N LYS A 64 5.91 14.36 -10.25
CA LYS A 64 5.13 14.80 -9.07
C LYS A 64 3.72 14.23 -9.10
N GLN A 65 3.07 14.21 -10.27
CA GLN A 65 1.75 13.61 -10.45
C GLN A 65 1.74 12.10 -10.21
N ILE A 66 2.77 11.38 -10.65
CA ILE A 66 2.91 9.94 -10.39
C ILE A 66 2.95 9.69 -8.87
N VAL A 67 3.80 10.41 -8.13
CA VAL A 67 3.90 10.24 -6.68
C VAL A 67 2.61 10.60 -5.97
N ARG A 68 1.96 11.70 -6.37
CA ARG A 68 0.65 12.10 -5.83
C ARG A 68 -0.37 10.96 -5.98
N ARG A 69 -0.51 10.38 -7.18
CA ARG A 69 -1.44 9.27 -7.43
C ARG A 69 -1.14 8.04 -6.57
N VAL A 70 0.13 7.68 -6.41
CA VAL A 70 0.53 6.53 -5.58
C VAL A 70 0.09 6.74 -4.12
N VAL A 71 0.39 7.91 -3.54
CA VAL A 71 0.04 8.20 -2.15
C VAL A 71 -1.48 8.33 -1.96
N GLU A 72 -2.18 9.00 -2.88
CA GLU A 72 -3.65 9.05 -2.91
C GLU A 72 -4.27 7.66 -2.94
N THR A 73 -3.64 6.70 -3.64
CA THR A 73 -4.16 5.33 -3.65
C THR A 73 -4.09 4.68 -2.27
N PHE A 74 -3.00 4.89 -1.52
CA PHE A 74 -2.89 4.40 -0.15
C PHE A 74 -3.88 5.06 0.81
N GLN A 75 -4.19 6.34 0.60
CA GLN A 75 -5.22 7.05 1.39
C GLN A 75 -6.62 6.47 1.20
N ASN A 76 -6.88 5.82 0.06
CA ASN A 76 -8.17 5.18 -0.23
C ASN A 76 -8.25 3.71 0.23
N VAL A 77 -7.16 3.16 0.78
CA VAL A 77 -7.16 1.79 1.32
C VAL A 77 -8.04 1.75 2.56
N LYS A 78 -9.08 0.91 2.51
CA LYS A 78 -9.98 0.69 3.63
C LYS A 78 -9.34 -0.26 4.65
N PRO A 79 -9.56 -0.05 5.96
CA PRO A 79 -9.14 -1.01 6.97
C PRO A 79 -9.71 -2.39 6.67
N ALA A 80 -8.86 -3.41 6.75
CA ALA A 80 -9.31 -4.78 6.65
C ALA A 80 -10.08 -5.15 7.93
N PRO A 81 -11.17 -5.93 7.83
CA PRO A 81 -11.81 -6.47 9.02
C PRO A 81 -10.81 -7.33 9.79
N MET A 82 -10.85 -7.27 11.13
CA MET A 82 -10.03 -8.17 11.94
C MET A 82 -10.42 -9.61 11.64
N ILE A 83 -9.46 -10.39 11.16
CA ILE A 83 -9.60 -11.84 11.05
C ILE A 83 -9.42 -12.37 12.46
N ASP A 84 -10.49 -12.87 13.06
CA ASP A 84 -10.42 -13.69 14.26
C ASP A 84 -10.16 -15.16 13.82
N PRO A 85 -8.92 -15.66 13.96
CA PRO A 85 -8.57 -17.00 13.51
C PRO A 85 -9.33 -18.09 14.29
N LEU A 86 -9.79 -17.79 15.50
CA LEU A 86 -10.54 -18.74 16.33
C LEU A 86 -12.01 -18.81 15.90
N LYS A 87 -12.62 -17.69 15.49
CA LYS A 87 -13.97 -17.68 14.91
C LYS A 87 -14.09 -18.56 13.66
N ALA A 88 -13.07 -18.51 12.79
CA ALA A 88 -13.03 -19.35 11.59
C ALA A 88 -12.87 -20.85 11.92
N ALA A 89 -12.15 -21.18 13.00
CA ALA A 89 -11.91 -22.56 13.42
C ALA A 89 -13.04 -23.17 14.25
N LEU A 90 -13.72 -22.36 15.07
CA LEU A 90 -14.76 -22.83 15.98
C LEU A 90 -16.17 -22.81 15.36
N GLY A 91 -16.36 -22.04 14.27
CA GLY A 91 -17.69 -21.70 13.76
C GLY A 91 -18.53 -20.96 14.81
N ASP A 92 -19.75 -20.54 14.47
CA ASP A 92 -20.68 -19.89 15.41
C ASP A 92 -21.20 -20.81 16.54
N ARG A 93 -20.52 -21.93 16.83
CA ARG A 93 -20.91 -22.82 17.92
C ARG A 93 -20.53 -22.17 19.25
N ASP A 94 -21.53 -21.57 19.90
CA ASP A 94 -21.47 -21.27 21.32
C ASP A 94 -21.43 -22.62 22.08
N PRO A 95 -20.35 -22.93 22.83
CA PRO A 95 -20.23 -24.16 23.61
C PRO A 95 -21.32 -24.29 24.68
N ARG A 96 -22.07 -23.22 24.98
CA ARG A 96 -23.12 -23.17 26.00
C ARG A 96 -24.50 -23.55 25.48
N GLU A 97 -24.68 -23.71 24.16
CA GLU A 97 -25.97 -24.06 23.56
C GLU A 97 -26.19 -25.58 23.37
N GLN A 98 -25.18 -26.43 23.59
CA GLN A 98 -25.32 -27.90 23.47
C GLN A 98 -26.00 -28.59 24.67
N GLY A 99 -26.59 -27.83 25.59
CA GLY A 99 -27.08 -28.31 26.89
C GLY A 99 -28.58 -28.11 27.16
N ARG A 100 -29.44 -28.08 26.14
CA ARG A 100 -30.91 -28.09 26.33
C ARG A 100 -31.59 -29.18 25.54
#